data_AF-A0A1I8MH61-F1
#
_entry.id   AF-A0A1I8MH61-F1
#
_cell.length_a   1.000
_cell.length_b   1.000
_cell.length_c   1.000
_cell.angle_alpha   90.00
_cell.angle_beta   90.00
_cell.angle_gamma   90.00
#
_symmetry.space_group_name_H-M   'P 1'
#
loop_
_entity.id
_entity.type
_entity.pdbx_description
1 polymer ?
#
loop_
_entity_poly.entity_id
_entity_poly.type
_entity_poly.pdbx_seq_one_letter_code
_entity_poly.pdbx_strand_id
1 'polypeptide(L)'
;MAFNFTAFTYIIALIGDAFLIFFAIFHVIAFDELKTDYKNPIDQCNSLNPLVLPEYILHIFLNLLFLVCGEWFSLCINIPLIAYHIWRYKNRPVMSGPGLYDPTTVLSSDNLTKNMREGWIKLAIYLISFFYYIYGMVYSLIST
;
A
#
# COMPACT_ATOMS: atom_id res chain seq x y z
N MET A 1 0.73 -17.68 -28.87
CA MET A 1 0.71 -18.56 -27.67
C MET A 1 -0.04 -17.79 -26.59
N ALA A 2 -1.15 -18.32 -26.07
CA ALA A 2 -2.14 -17.59 -25.29
C ALA A 2 -1.71 -17.13 -23.86
N PHE A 3 -0.43 -17.28 -23.51
CA PHE A 3 0.10 -16.89 -22.21
C PHE A 3 1.30 -15.97 -22.41
N ASN A 4 1.01 -14.68 -22.61
CA ASN A 4 2.03 -13.65 -22.68
C ASN A 4 2.56 -13.33 -21.28
N PHE A 5 3.85 -13.02 -21.18
CA PHE A 5 4.52 -12.58 -19.95
C PHE A 5 3.78 -11.42 -19.25
N THR A 6 3.12 -10.56 -20.03
CA THR A 6 2.23 -9.49 -19.58
C THR A 6 1.01 -9.98 -18.82
N ALA A 7 0.30 -10.99 -19.33
CA ALA A 7 -0.87 -11.55 -18.65
C ALA A 7 -0.48 -12.18 -17.31
N PHE A 8 0.66 -12.88 -17.26
CA PHE A 8 1.20 -13.44 -16.01
C PHE A 8 1.55 -12.36 -14.98
N THR A 9 2.18 -11.28 -15.42
CA THR A 9 2.50 -10.10 -14.60
C THR A 9 1.23 -9.51 -13.98
N TYR A 10 0.17 -9.30 -14.78
CA TYR A 10 -1.09 -8.78 -14.29
C TYR A 10 -1.79 -9.72 -13.30
N ILE A 11 -1.71 -11.05 -13.48
CA ILE A 11 -2.26 -12.02 -12.52
C ILE A 11 -1.53 -11.92 -11.16
N ILE A 12 -0.20 -11.87 -11.17
CA ILE A 12 0.59 -11.70 -9.93
C ILE A 12 0.25 -10.36 -9.28
N ALA A 13 0.16 -9.30 -10.07
CA ALA A 13 -0.18 -7.97 -9.57
C ALA A 13 -1.57 -7.93 -8.93
N LEU A 14 -2.56 -8.60 -9.52
CA LEU A 14 -3.92 -8.67 -8.97
C LEU A 14 -3.95 -9.39 -7.62
N ILE A 15 -3.24 -10.52 -7.51
CA ILE A 15 -3.11 -11.25 -6.24
C ILE A 15 -2.38 -10.39 -5.20
N GLY A 16 -1.27 -9.77 -5.58
CA GLY A 16 -0.51 -8.90 -4.69
C GLY A 16 -1.29 -7.66 -4.24
N ASP A 17 -2.07 -7.06 -5.13
CA ASP A 17 -2.90 -5.90 -4.85
C ASP A 17 -4.06 -6.25 -3.90
N ALA A 18 -4.63 -7.46 -4.00
CA ALA A 18 -5.59 -7.95 -3.01
C ALA A 18 -4.99 -8.02 -1.60
N PHE A 19 -3.73 -8.44 -1.45
CA PHE A 19 -3.02 -8.38 -0.18
C PHE A 19 -2.78 -6.93 0.29
N LEU A 20 -2.42 -6.02 -0.62
CA LEU A 20 -2.25 -4.59 -0.30
C LEU A 20 -3.56 -3.95 0.20
N ILE A 21 -4.68 -4.26 -0.44
CA ILE A 21 -6.01 -3.79 -0.02
C ILE A 21 -6.32 -4.30 1.38
N PHE A 22 -6.06 -5.59 1.67
CA PHE A 22 -6.25 -6.13 3.01
C PHE A 22 -5.41 -5.40 4.06
N PHE A 23 -4.12 -5.13 3.78
CA PHE A 23 -3.27 -4.36 4.68
C PHE A 23 -3.75 -2.91 4.86
N ALA A 24 -4.22 -2.26 3.78
CA ALA A 24 -4.77 -0.91 3.85
C ALA A 24 -6.05 -0.84 4.69
N ILE A 25 -6.94 -1.84 4.57
CA ILE A 25 -8.14 -1.95 5.41
C ILE A 25 -7.76 -2.16 6.88
N PHE A 26 -6.82 -3.08 7.16
CA PHE A 26 -6.33 -3.31 8.52
C PHE A 26 -5.76 -2.02 9.12
N HIS A 27 -5.03 -1.23 8.34
CA HIS A 27 -4.52 0.06 8.74
C HIS A 27 -5.64 1.04 9.11
N VAL A 28 -6.65 1.20 8.25
CA VAL A 28 -7.78 2.10 8.50
C VAL A 28 -8.55 1.71 9.76
N ILE A 29 -8.86 0.42 9.93
CA ILE A 29 -9.55 -0.10 11.13
C ILE A 29 -8.69 0.15 12.36
N ALA A 30 -7.39 -0.13 12.30
CA ALA A 30 -6.51 0.04 13.44
C ALA A 30 -6.44 1.50 13.92
N PHE A 31 -6.52 2.47 13.00
CA PHE A 31 -6.60 3.89 13.35
C PHE A 31 -7.99 4.33 13.83
N ASP A 32 -9.06 3.69 13.36
CA ASP A 32 -10.42 3.92 13.85
C ASP A 32 -10.62 3.40 15.28
N GLU A 33 -10.04 2.23 15.60
CA GLU A 33 -9.97 1.69 16.98
C GLU A 33 -9.20 2.61 17.92
N LEU A 34 -8.10 3.22 17.45
CA LEU A 34 -7.35 4.21 18.23
C LEU A 34 -8.15 5.50 18.46
N LYS A 35 -8.97 5.91 17.48
CA LYS A 35 -9.83 7.10 17.59
C LYS A 35 -10.98 6.89 18.57
N THR A 36 -11.50 5.67 18.65
CA THR A 36 -12.59 5.29 19.56
C THR A 36 -12.10 4.86 20.94
N ASP A 37 -10.78 4.99 21.21
CA ASP A 37 -10.12 4.65 22.48
C ASP A 37 -10.36 3.19 22.91
N TYR A 38 -10.50 2.29 21.93
CA TYR A 38 -10.81 0.88 22.18
C TYR A 38 -9.58 0.08 22.66
N LYS A 39 -8.37 0.53 22.32
CA LYS A 39 -7.12 -0.21 22.53
C LYS A 39 -5.93 0.73 22.78
N ASN A 40 -4.95 0.24 23.55
CA ASN A 40 -3.76 1.01 23.86
C ASN A 40 -2.94 1.38 22.60
N PRO A 41 -2.43 2.62 22.51
CA PRO A 41 -1.64 3.09 21.37
C PRO A 41 -0.33 2.34 21.18
N ILE A 42 0.28 1.87 22.27
CA ILE A 42 1.54 1.13 22.27
C ILE A 42 1.36 -0.24 21.61
N ASP A 43 0.32 -0.98 22.01
CA ASP A 43 0.04 -2.30 21.47
C ASP A 43 -0.36 -2.23 19.99
N GLN A 44 -1.10 -1.19 19.60
CA GLN A 44 -1.47 -0.99 18.21
C GLN A 44 -0.26 -0.59 17.34
N CYS A 45 0.61 0.30 17.83
CA CYS A 45 1.84 0.64 17.12
C CYS A 45 2.74 -0.59 16.96
N ASN A 46 2.91 -1.40 18.00
CA ASN A 46 3.72 -2.63 17.93
C ASN A 46 3.16 -3.65 16.92
N SER A 47 1.85 -3.69 16.70
CA SER A 47 1.22 -4.58 15.72
C SER A 47 1.23 -4.01 14.29
N LEU A 48 1.00 -2.71 14.13
CA LEU A 48 0.96 -2.03 12.82
C LEU A 48 2.34 -1.95 12.17
N ASN A 49 3.33 -1.62 12.99
CA ASN A 49 4.63 -1.22 12.54
C ASN A 49 5.45 -2.30 11.79
N PRO A 50 5.44 -3.59 12.21
CA PRO A 50 6.05 -4.65 11.41
C PRO A 50 5.28 -4.95 10.12
N LEU A 51 4.01 -4.55 9.99
CA LEU A 51 3.19 -4.79 8.78
C LEU A 51 3.40 -3.73 7.69
N VAL A 52 3.80 -2.51 8.06
CA VAL A 52 4.07 -1.41 7.10
C VAL A 52 5.26 -1.74 6.18
N LEU A 53 6.28 -2.43 6.69
CA LEU A 53 7.46 -2.79 5.91
C LEU A 53 7.14 -3.80 4.79
N PRO A 54 6.46 -4.93 5.07
CA PRO A 54 5.92 -5.84 4.05
C PRO A 54 5.05 -5.15 3.00
N GLU A 55 4.17 -4.23 3.40
CA GLU A 55 3.32 -3.47 2.46
C GLU A 55 4.19 -2.71 1.43
N TYR A 56 5.20 -1.98 1.89
CA TYR A 56 6.07 -1.20 1.00
C TYR A 56 6.96 -2.08 0.12
N ILE A 57 7.49 -3.17 0.67
CA ILE A 57 8.30 -4.12 -0.09
C ILE A 57 7.45 -4.76 -1.20
N LEU A 58 6.24 -5.21 -0.87
CA LEU A 58 5.34 -5.85 -1.83
C LEU A 58 4.93 -4.85 -2.92
N HIS A 59 4.58 -3.60 -2.54
CA HIS A 59 4.20 -2.59 -3.52
C HIS A 59 5.34 -2.20 -4.47
N ILE A 60 6.57 -2.06 -3.96
CA ILE A 60 7.76 -1.81 -4.79
C ILE A 60 8.05 -3.02 -5.69
N PHE A 61 7.92 -4.24 -5.17
CA PHE A 61 8.14 -5.47 -5.93
C PHE A 61 7.16 -5.59 -7.11
N LEU A 62 5.86 -5.33 -6.89
CA LEU A 62 4.86 -5.35 -7.96
C LEU A 62 5.18 -4.32 -9.06
N ASN A 63 5.62 -3.13 -8.67
CA ASN A 63 6.00 -2.09 -9.63
C ASN A 63 7.27 -2.43 -10.41
N LEU A 64 8.26 -3.06 -9.77
CA LEU A 64 9.44 -3.56 -10.47
C LEU A 64 9.06 -4.62 -11.52
N LEU A 65 8.08 -5.47 -11.19
CA LEU A 65 7.53 -6.45 -12.12
C LEU A 65 6.88 -5.77 -13.34
N PHE A 66 6.09 -4.71 -13.13
CA PHE A 66 5.53 -3.89 -14.22
C PHE A 66 6.60 -3.19 -15.07
N LEU A 67 7.71 -2.78 -14.47
CA LEU A 67 8.85 -2.19 -15.17
C LEU A 67 9.55 -3.19 -16.09
N VAL A 68 9.77 -4.42 -15.63
CA VAL A 68 10.33 -5.50 -16.46
C VAL A 68 9.37 -5.85 -17.61
N CYS A 69 8.07 -5.72 -17.38
CA CYS A 69 7.06 -6.02 -18.39
C CYS A 69 6.83 -4.88 -19.42
N GLY A 70 7.37 -3.68 -19.18
CA GLY A 70 7.23 -2.54 -20.08
C GLY A 70 5.86 -1.84 -20.03
N GLU A 71 5.08 -2.06 -18.96
CA GLU A 71 3.75 -1.49 -18.77
C GLU A 71 3.84 -0.08 -18.15
N TRP A 72 4.19 0.90 -18.99
CA TRP A 72 4.46 2.27 -18.56
C TRP A 72 3.26 2.99 -17.94
N PHE A 73 2.05 2.70 -18.41
CA PHE A 73 0.84 3.37 -17.90
C PHE A 73 0.52 2.95 -16.47
N SER A 74 0.58 1.64 -16.18
CA SER A 74 0.42 1.06 -14.84
C SER A 74 1.43 1.65 -13.86
N LEU A 75 2.68 1.80 -14.31
CA LEU A 75 3.74 2.43 -13.53
C LEU A 75 3.44 3.91 -13.23
N CYS A 76 3.01 4.69 -14.23
CA CYS A 76 2.70 6.10 -14.04
C CYS A 76 1.66 6.36 -12.95
N ILE A 77 0.65 5.49 -12.82
CA ILE A 77 -0.38 5.61 -11.78
C ILE A 77 0.19 5.30 -10.39
N ASN A 78 1.15 4.39 -10.28
CA ASN A 78 1.73 3.95 -9.00
C ASN A 78 2.94 4.78 -8.55
N ILE A 79 3.65 5.46 -9.46
CA ILE A 79 4.82 6.30 -9.16
C ILE A 79 4.53 7.36 -8.08
N PRO A 80 3.42 8.11 -8.12
CA PRO A 80 3.09 9.07 -7.06
C PRO A 80 3.00 8.43 -5.67
N LEU A 81 2.45 7.21 -5.60
CA LEU A 81 2.30 6.48 -4.35
C LEU A 81 3.66 5.98 -3.82
N ILE A 82 4.52 5.48 -4.71
CA ILE A 82 5.89 5.08 -4.36
C ILE A 82 6.72 6.27 -3.87
N ALA A 83 6.67 7.39 -4.61
CA ALA A 83 7.37 8.61 -4.23
C ALA A 83 6.92 9.08 -2.84
N TYR A 84 5.63 8.97 -2.56
CA TYR A 84 5.06 9.26 -1.26
C TYR A 84 5.56 8.27 -0.17
N HIS A 85 5.61 6.96 -0.44
CA HIS A 85 6.18 5.98 0.50
C HIS A 85 7.65 6.26 0.83
N ILE A 86 8.47 6.61 -0.17
CA ILE A 86 9.89 6.93 0.02
C ILE A 86 10.04 8.23 0.82
N TRP A 87 9.33 9.29 0.44
CA TRP A 87 9.35 10.56 1.15
C TRP A 87 8.94 10.39 2.60
N ARG A 88 7.90 9.60 2.84
CA ARG A 88 7.40 9.32 4.18
C ARG A 88 8.37 8.52 5.03
N TYR A 89 9.04 7.53 4.45
CA TYR A 89 10.06 6.76 5.15
C TYR A 89 11.28 7.63 5.49
N LYS A 90 11.62 8.60 4.64
CA LYS A 90 12.75 9.52 4.87
C LYS A 90 12.45 10.59 5.91
N ASN A 91 11.21 11.09 5.95
CA ASN A 91 10.75 12.14 6.84
C ASN A 91 10.13 11.60 8.15
N ARG A 92 10.45 10.35 8.52
CA ARG A 92 9.99 9.75 9.78
C ARG A 92 10.67 10.38 10.99
N PRO A 93 9.98 10.51 12.14
CA PRO A 93 10.61 10.89 13.40
C PRO A 93 11.74 9.92 13.75
N VAL A 94 12.80 10.41 14.39
CA VAL A 94 13.87 9.56 14.90
C VAL A 94 13.31 8.74 16.06
N MET A 95 13.14 7.44 15.87
CA MET A 95 12.65 6.50 16.88
C MET A 95 13.71 5.45 17.19
N SER A 96 13.73 4.98 18.44
CA SER A 96 14.66 3.96 18.94
C SER A 96 14.43 2.57 18.32
N GLY A 97 13.26 2.34 17.69
CA GLY A 97 12.87 1.06 17.11
C GLY A 97 12.67 1.11 15.59
N PRO A 98 12.69 -0.06 14.91
CA PRO A 98 12.35 -0.14 13.50
C PRO A 98 10.87 0.19 13.34
N GLY A 99 10.53 1.36 12.79
CA GLY A 99 9.13 1.73 12.61
C GLY A 99 8.73 3.11 12.10
N LEU A 100 7.49 3.22 11.62
CA LEU A 100 6.90 4.46 11.11
C LEU A 100 6.07 5.24 12.15
N TYR A 101 5.46 4.54 13.12
CA TYR A 101 4.53 5.15 14.09
C TYR A 101 5.11 5.16 15.50
N ASP A 102 5.17 6.34 16.11
CA ASP A 102 5.57 6.53 17.51
C ASP A 102 4.31 6.58 18.38
N PRO A 103 4.17 5.69 19.38
CA PRO A 103 3.01 5.66 20.26
C PRO A 103 2.78 6.96 21.05
N THR A 104 3.82 7.79 21.25
CA THR A 104 3.71 9.07 21.97
C THR A 104 3.12 10.19 21.11
N THR A 105 3.35 10.17 19.80
CA THR A 105 2.87 11.21 18.87
C THR A 105 1.67 10.78 18.02
N VAL A 106 1.35 9.48 17.99
CA VAL A 106 0.28 8.92 17.14
C VAL A 106 -1.12 9.38 17.55
N LEU A 107 -1.33 9.63 18.85
CA LEU A 107 -2.60 10.07 19.42
C LEU A 107 -2.84 11.59 19.30
N SER A 108 -1.83 12.37 18.91
CA SER A 108 -2.03 13.79 18.66
C SER A 108 -3.09 13.96 17.57
N SER A 109 -4.11 14.77 17.81
CA SER A 109 -5.27 14.95 16.92
C SER A 109 -4.90 15.20 15.46
N ASP A 110 -3.84 15.99 15.23
CA ASP A 110 -3.34 16.34 13.90
C ASP A 110 -2.69 15.14 13.21
N ASN A 111 -1.89 14.36 13.93
CA ASN A 111 -1.23 13.16 13.41
C ASN A 111 -2.23 12.03 13.14
N LEU A 112 -3.20 11.84 14.04
CA LEU A 112 -4.24 10.83 13.88
C LEU A 112 -5.09 11.10 12.63
N THR A 113 -5.56 12.34 12.46
CA THR A 113 -6.36 12.73 11.30
C THR A 113 -5.57 12.61 10.01
N LYS A 114 -4.29 12.99 10.03
CA LYS A 114 -3.39 12.85 8.88
C LYS A 114 -3.18 11.38 8.50
N ASN A 115 -2.84 10.51 9.46
CA ASN A 115 -2.61 9.08 9.24
C ASN A 115 -3.86 8.36 8.75
N MET A 116 -5.02 8.69 9.33
CA MET A 116 -6.30 8.16 8.90
C MET A 116 -6.58 8.55 7.45
N ARG A 117 -6.44 9.83 7.10
CA ARG A 117 -6.63 10.32 5.71
C ARG A 117 -5.68 9.62 4.74
N GLU A 118 -4.43 9.39 5.12
CA GLU A 118 -3.47 8.70 4.27
C GLU A 118 -3.82 7.23 4.07
N GLY A 119 -4.34 6.53 5.10
CA GLY A 119 -4.89 5.18 4.96
C GLY A 119 -6.05 5.11 3.96
N TRP A 120 -6.99 6.06 4.04
CA TRP A 120 -8.11 6.16 3.09
C TRP A 120 -7.67 6.47 1.66
N ILE A 121 -6.69 7.37 1.48
CA ILE A 121 -6.15 7.69 0.15
C ILE A 121 -5.44 6.49 -0.45
N LYS A 122 -4.60 5.78 0.34
CA LYS A 122 -3.95 4.54 -0.10
C LYS A 122 -4.98 3.49 -0.54
N LEU A 123 -6.01 3.27 0.27
CA LEU A 123 -7.08 2.34 -0.03
C LEU A 123 -7.77 2.67 -1.37
N ALA A 124 -8.08 3.95 -1.60
CA ALA A 124 -8.69 4.40 -2.85
C ALA A 124 -7.79 4.14 -4.06
N ILE A 125 -6.48 4.41 -3.94
CA ILE A 125 -5.51 4.18 -5.02
C ILE A 125 -5.36 2.69 -5.33
N TYR A 126 -5.24 1.84 -4.31
CA TYR A 126 -5.19 0.39 -4.52
C TYR A 126 -6.48 -0.13 -5.15
N LEU A 127 -7.65 0.34 -4.70
CA LEU A 127 -8.93 -0.06 -5.29
C LEU A 127 -9.05 0.33 -6.78
N ILE A 128 -8.62 1.53 -7.16
CA ILE A 128 -8.61 1.96 -8.56
C ILE A 128 -7.62 1.12 -9.38
N SER A 129 -6.44 0.85 -8.81
CA SER A 129 -5.41 0.02 -9.43
C SER A 129 -5.88 -1.43 -9.63
N PHE A 130 -6.65 -1.98 -8.70
CA PHE A 130 -7.25 -3.30 -8.79
C PHE A 130 -8.14 -3.46 -10.03
N PHE A 131 -9.08 -2.54 -10.23
CA PHE A 131 -9.95 -2.55 -11.41
C PHE A 131 -9.15 -2.37 -12.70
N TYR A 132 -8.11 -1.54 -12.66
CA TYR A 132 -7.22 -1.34 -13.79
C TYR A 132 -6.40 -2.61 -14.12
N TYR A 133 -5.90 -3.35 -13.13
CA TYR A 133 -5.17 -4.60 -13.35
C TYR A 133 -6.08 -5.70 -13.93
N ILE A 134 -7.35 -5.76 -13.53
CA ILE A 134 -8.34 -6.64 -14.18
C ILE A 134 -8.49 -6.28 -15.66
N TYR A 135 -8.66 -4.99 -15.96
CA TYR A 135 -8.77 -4.53 -17.35
C TYR A 135 -7.51 -4.85 -18.17
N GLY A 136 -6.32 -4.56 -17.63
CA GLY A 136 -5.03 -4.85 -18.28
C GLY A 136 -4.83 -6.35 -18.52
N MET A 137 -5.18 -7.20 -17.55
CA MET A 137 -5.17 -8.65 -17.69
C MET A 137 -6.06 -9.10 -18.85
N VAL A 138 -7.34 -8.70 -18.86
CA VAL A 138 -8.31 -9.10 -19.89
C VAL A 138 -7.87 -8.60 -21.27
N TYR A 139 -7.42 -7.35 -21.36
CA TYR A 139 -6.91 -6.79 -22.61
C TYR A 139 -5.72 -7.59 -23.15
N SER A 140 -4.73 -7.91 -22.30
CA SER A 140 -3.55 -8.67 -22.68
C SER A 140 -3.84 -10.13 -23.10
N LEU A 141 -4.94 -10.71 -22.62
CA LEU A 141 -5.41 -12.04 -22.96
C LEU A 141 -6.25 -12.08 -24.25
N ILE A 142 -6.92 -10.97 -24.60
CA ILE A 142 -7.75 -10.87 -25.81
C ILE A 142 -6.91 -10.38 -26.99
N SER A 143 -5.91 -9.52 -26.75
CA SER A 143 -5.06 -8.95 -27.80
C SER A 143 -3.95 -9.89 -28.29
N THR A 144 -3.98 -11.17 -27.92
CA THR A 144 -3.12 -12.26 -28.43
C THR A 144 -3.72 -12.94 -29.65
#